data_AF-A0A350VYH5-F1
#
_entry.id   AF-A0A350VYH5-F1
#
_cell.length_a   1.000
_cell.length_b   1.000
_cell.length_c   1.000
_cell.angle_alpha   90.00
_cell.angle_beta   90.00
_cell.angle_gamma   90.00
#
_symmetry.space_group_name_H-M   'P 1'
#
loop_
_entity.id
_entity.type
_entity.pdbx_description
1 polymer ?
#
loop_
_entity_poly.entity_id
_entity_poly.type
_entity_poly.pdbx_seq_one_letter_code
_entity_poly.pdbx_strand_id
1 'polypeptide(L)'
;MVYYITSPTYQAVITSVLHETEQIIAGGDSISEIYVSKYIKEQINNLSGVDMMIIDLSCVLDLDTEIISSLETVKVMYGQMRIIILATQLRTGSELLIKCVQMGIYDIITATDFVEIKDELTGCVTEGKQYRDALRYLKPQDDKTEGKQVRIKQKQNANRVMIGFAGSRARVGTTHNAIVTANTLRRSGYMVALLEMSSAPVFADIKESYDEESEDALHFSVNGIDYYPSVQAAEVNSIMAKAYNFLVIDFGSFDDMDDITFNKCEVPVIVAGSKPWELDALNAVFSRVVHENLTRYNFLFNFTDEKYRDDIKNGMAELKNVFFAPVTMDPFTAVENGLCEQLCGDYFDRSEQPDKKKRGLFGVWKKKNR
;
A
#
# COMPACT_ATOMS: atom_id res chain seq x y z
N MET A 1 -15.43 -16.17 21.62
CA MET A 1 -15.76 -14.77 21.27
C MET A 1 -14.48 -13.98 21.08
N VAL A 2 -14.42 -13.15 20.04
CA VAL A 2 -13.24 -12.36 19.67
C VAL A 2 -13.50 -10.88 19.91
N TYR A 3 -12.54 -10.20 20.53
CA TYR A 3 -12.49 -8.75 20.59
C TYR A 3 -11.28 -8.25 19.79
N TYR A 4 -11.42 -7.18 19.04
CA TYR A 4 -10.29 -6.63 18.29
C TYR A 4 -10.11 -5.13 18.46
N ILE A 5 -8.85 -4.69 18.47
CA ILE A 5 -8.45 -3.29 18.34
C ILE A 5 -7.63 -3.22 17.07
N THR A 6 -8.10 -2.45 16.09
CA THR A 6 -7.47 -2.41 14.77
C THR A 6 -7.37 -1.00 14.21
N SER A 7 -6.35 -0.75 13.42
CA SER A 7 -6.32 0.39 12.51
C SER A 7 -7.33 0.19 11.38
N PRO A 8 -7.79 1.29 10.73
CA PRO A 8 -8.59 1.18 9.51
C PRO A 8 -7.91 0.34 8.42
N THR A 9 -6.57 0.31 8.38
CA THR A 9 -5.77 -0.46 7.42
C THR A 9 -6.04 -1.96 7.51
N TYR A 10 -6.02 -2.52 8.72
CA TYR A 10 -6.12 -3.97 8.92
C TYR A 10 -7.51 -4.44 9.35
N GLN A 11 -8.46 -3.52 9.55
CA GLN A 11 -9.83 -3.86 9.91
C GLN A 11 -10.46 -4.84 8.91
N ALA A 12 -10.31 -4.59 7.61
CA ALA A 12 -10.93 -5.40 6.57
C ALA A 12 -10.40 -6.85 6.61
N VAL A 13 -9.08 -7.04 6.65
CA VAL A 13 -8.49 -8.39 6.71
C VAL A 13 -8.85 -9.11 8.01
N ILE A 14 -8.85 -8.41 9.15
CA ILE A 14 -9.24 -9.01 10.43
C ILE A 14 -10.70 -9.43 10.39
N THR A 15 -11.61 -8.54 10.01
CA THR A 15 -13.04 -8.86 9.97
C THR A 15 -13.36 -9.95 8.94
N SER A 16 -12.72 -9.95 7.76
CA SER A 16 -12.85 -11.01 6.76
C SER A 16 -12.48 -12.37 7.34
N VAL A 17 -11.28 -12.49 7.95
CA VAL A 17 -10.82 -13.73 8.58
C VAL A 17 -11.76 -14.18 9.69
N LEU A 18 -12.23 -13.27 10.54
CA LEU A 18 -13.17 -13.61 11.61
C LEU A 18 -14.52 -14.12 11.08
N HIS A 19 -15.01 -13.57 9.97
CA HIS A 19 -16.22 -14.05 9.32
C HIS A 19 -16.03 -15.40 8.63
N GLU A 20 -14.96 -15.55 7.84
CA GLU A 20 -14.60 -16.78 7.11
C GLU A 20 -14.35 -17.96 8.06
N THR A 21 -13.81 -17.69 9.24
CA THR A 21 -13.54 -18.69 10.28
C THR A 21 -14.66 -18.82 11.32
N GLU A 22 -15.84 -18.28 11.01
CA GLU A 22 -17.08 -18.38 11.82
C GLU A 22 -16.92 -17.95 13.29
N GLN A 23 -16.04 -16.98 13.57
CA GLN A 23 -15.81 -16.48 14.91
C GLN A 23 -16.92 -15.53 15.36
N ILE A 24 -17.37 -15.69 16.61
CA ILE A 24 -18.31 -14.76 17.23
C ILE A 24 -17.57 -13.49 17.68
N ILE A 25 -17.86 -12.36 17.03
CA ILE A 25 -17.27 -11.06 17.38
C ILE A 25 -18.02 -10.48 18.60
N ALA A 26 -17.31 -10.36 19.72
CA ALA A 26 -17.81 -9.73 20.95
C ALA A 26 -17.95 -8.21 20.81
N GLY A 27 -17.05 -7.62 20.04
CA GLY A 27 -16.91 -6.20 19.83
C GLY A 27 -15.57 -5.92 19.15
N GLY A 28 -15.41 -4.69 18.68
CA GLY A 28 -14.12 -4.27 18.17
C GLY A 28 -14.15 -2.81 17.75
N ASP A 29 -13.01 -2.17 17.89
CA ASP A 29 -12.83 -0.76 17.59
C ASP A 29 -11.83 -0.58 16.46
N SER A 30 -12.26 0.15 15.43
CA SER A 30 -11.39 0.61 14.34
C SER A 30 -10.96 2.04 14.62
N ILE A 31 -9.72 2.19 15.10
CA ILE A 31 -9.20 3.45 15.62
C ILE A 31 -7.85 3.73 14.95
N SER A 32 -7.68 4.93 14.40
CA SER A 32 -6.43 5.30 13.73
C SER A 32 -5.25 5.44 14.70
N GLU A 33 -5.50 5.99 15.89
CA GLU A 33 -4.49 6.20 16.91
C GLU A 33 -5.09 5.98 18.30
N ILE A 34 -4.48 5.10 19.09
CA ILE A 34 -4.97 4.72 20.41
C ILE A 34 -3.83 4.61 21.43
N TYR A 35 -4.13 4.97 22.67
CA TYR A 35 -3.32 4.55 23.82
C TYR A 35 -3.93 3.27 24.40
N VAL A 36 -3.38 2.11 24.04
CA VAL A 36 -3.86 0.79 24.45
C VAL A 36 -3.89 0.64 25.97
N SER A 37 -2.95 1.26 26.69
CA SER A 37 -2.91 1.24 28.15
C SER A 37 -4.11 1.92 28.80
N LYS A 38 -4.57 3.02 28.19
CA LYS A 38 -5.78 3.73 28.61
C LYS A 38 -7.02 2.95 28.20
N TYR A 39 -7.05 2.50 26.96
CA TYR A 39 -8.19 1.80 26.39
C TYR A 39 -8.52 0.50 27.13
N ILE A 40 -7.51 -0.34 27.40
CA ILE A 40 -7.70 -1.58 28.17
C ILE A 40 -8.28 -1.28 29.55
N LYS A 41 -7.83 -0.22 30.23
CA LYS A 41 -8.37 0.17 31.55
C LYS A 41 -9.84 0.57 31.47
N GLU A 42 -10.25 1.28 30.42
CA GLU A 42 -11.63 1.72 30.21
C GLU A 42 -12.55 0.55 29.81
N GLN A 43 -12.05 -0.37 28.98
CA GLN A 43 -12.82 -1.50 28.45
C GLN A 43 -12.69 -2.78 29.27
N ILE A 44 -11.97 -2.77 30.40
CA ILE A 44 -11.59 -4.00 31.11
C ILE A 44 -12.82 -4.87 31.43
N ASN A 45 -13.89 -4.27 31.96
CA ASN A 45 -15.10 -5.01 32.31
C ASN A 45 -15.82 -5.62 31.10
N ASN A 46 -15.64 -5.05 29.91
CA ASN A 46 -16.25 -5.50 28.65
C ASN A 46 -15.47 -6.66 28.01
N LEU A 47 -14.27 -6.97 28.50
CA LEU A 47 -13.47 -8.12 28.04
C LEU A 47 -13.86 -9.43 28.73
N SER A 48 -14.82 -9.42 29.65
CA SER A 48 -15.32 -10.64 30.28
C SER A 48 -16.01 -11.56 29.26
N GLY A 49 -15.61 -12.82 29.20
CA GLY A 49 -16.13 -13.80 28.23
C GLY A 49 -15.50 -13.71 26.84
N VAL A 50 -14.49 -12.86 26.64
CA VAL A 50 -13.68 -12.83 25.43
C VAL A 50 -12.61 -13.92 25.52
N ASP A 51 -12.55 -14.78 24.50
CA ASP A 51 -11.58 -15.88 24.40
C ASP A 51 -10.31 -15.44 23.67
N MET A 52 -10.46 -14.52 22.71
CA MET A 52 -9.37 -14.03 21.87
C MET A 52 -9.41 -12.50 21.76
N MET A 53 -8.25 -11.87 21.92
CA MET A 53 -8.07 -10.43 21.71
C MET A 53 -7.04 -10.20 20.61
N ILE A 54 -7.46 -9.56 19.52
CA ILE A 54 -6.56 -9.15 18.43
C ILE A 54 -6.16 -7.69 18.66
N ILE A 55 -4.85 -7.42 18.68
CA ILE A 55 -4.32 -6.07 18.82
C ILE A 55 -3.40 -5.78 17.63
N ASP A 56 -3.85 -4.86 16.79
CA ASP A 56 -3.03 -4.23 15.77
C ASP A 56 -2.14 -3.16 16.39
N LEU A 57 -0.83 -3.41 16.41
CA LEU A 57 0.10 -2.44 16.98
C LEU A 57 0.27 -1.20 16.10
N SER A 58 -0.15 -1.22 14.82
CA SER A 58 0.05 -0.08 13.91
C SER A 58 -0.76 1.15 14.30
N CYS A 59 -1.87 1.00 15.04
CA CYS A 59 -2.64 2.10 15.61
C CYS A 59 -2.21 2.49 17.03
N VAL A 60 -1.28 1.78 17.68
CA VAL A 60 -0.92 2.00 19.09
C VAL A 60 0.16 3.07 19.23
N LEU A 61 -0.09 4.07 20.08
CA LEU A 61 0.82 5.19 20.35
C LEU A 61 1.68 5.01 21.60
N ASP A 62 1.36 4.06 22.47
CA ASP A 62 2.10 3.76 23.69
C ASP A 62 3.55 3.35 23.38
N LEU A 63 4.46 3.61 24.33
CA LEU A 63 5.81 3.07 24.28
C LEU A 63 5.80 1.56 24.50
N ASP A 64 6.80 0.84 23.99
CA ASP A 64 6.94 -0.62 24.16
C ASP A 64 6.74 -1.08 25.61
N THR A 65 7.30 -0.35 26.59
CA THR A 65 7.17 -0.65 28.02
C THR A 65 5.73 -0.52 28.53
N GLU A 66 4.96 0.43 28.00
CA GLU A 66 3.56 0.66 28.36
C GLU A 66 2.66 -0.40 27.71
N ILE A 67 2.97 -0.80 26.46
CA ILE A 67 2.31 -1.92 25.78
C ILE A 67 2.54 -3.20 26.59
N ILE A 68 3.79 -3.51 26.95
CA ILE A 68 4.14 -4.68 27.77
C ILE A 68 3.34 -4.70 29.06
N SER A 69 3.33 -3.59 29.81
CA SER A 69 2.58 -3.50 31.07
C SER A 69 1.07 -3.71 30.89
N SER A 70 0.52 -3.26 29.77
CA SER A 70 -0.88 -3.44 29.43
C SER A 70 -1.20 -4.90 29.10
N LEU A 71 -0.35 -5.56 28.32
CA LEU A 71 -0.48 -6.99 28.00
C LEU A 71 -0.35 -7.85 29.26
N GLU A 72 0.58 -7.52 30.16
CA GLU A 72 0.73 -8.19 31.45
C GLU A 72 -0.55 -8.03 32.31
N THR A 73 -1.12 -6.83 32.36
CA THR A 73 -2.38 -6.56 33.07
C THR A 73 -3.50 -7.44 32.53
N VAL A 74 -3.63 -7.51 31.21
CA VAL A 74 -4.62 -8.35 30.54
C VAL A 74 -4.40 -9.83 30.87
N LYS A 75 -3.16 -10.33 30.82
CA LYS A 75 -2.83 -11.72 31.17
C LYS A 75 -3.14 -12.06 32.63
N VAL A 76 -2.90 -11.13 33.55
CA VAL A 76 -3.21 -11.32 34.97
C VAL A 76 -4.72 -11.40 35.19
N MET A 77 -5.50 -10.55 34.52
CA MET A 77 -6.95 -10.47 34.69
C MET A 77 -7.71 -11.56 33.91
N TYR A 78 -7.22 -11.92 32.72
CA TYR A 78 -7.85 -12.85 31.78
C TYR A 78 -6.86 -13.93 31.35
N GLY A 79 -6.40 -14.76 32.31
CA GLY A 79 -5.32 -15.72 32.09
C GLY A 79 -5.55 -16.75 30.98
N GLN A 80 -6.80 -17.04 30.62
CA GLN A 80 -7.16 -17.95 29.52
C GLN A 80 -7.31 -17.25 28.17
N MET A 81 -7.39 -15.91 28.14
CA MET A 81 -7.55 -15.18 26.90
C MET A 81 -6.29 -15.26 26.06
N ARG A 82 -6.47 -15.66 24.80
CA ARG A 82 -5.41 -15.66 23.80
C ARG A 82 -5.28 -14.26 23.23
N ILE A 83 -4.05 -13.79 23.09
CA ILE A 83 -3.77 -12.47 22.54
C ILE A 83 -3.06 -12.70 21.21
N ILE A 84 -3.61 -12.12 20.15
CA ILE A 84 -3.04 -12.13 18.81
C ILE A 84 -2.50 -10.73 18.54
N ILE A 85 -1.20 -10.63 18.25
CA ILE A 85 -0.51 -9.36 18.02
C ILE A 85 -0.18 -9.24 16.54
N LEU A 86 -0.81 -8.28 15.86
CA LEU A 86 -0.42 -7.88 14.53
C LEU A 86 0.65 -6.77 14.65
N ALA A 87 1.89 -7.13 14.36
CA ALA A 87 3.10 -6.34 14.58
C ALA A 87 3.89 -6.15 13.27
N THR A 88 3.22 -5.77 12.19
CA THR A 88 3.81 -5.63 10.84
C THR A 88 4.97 -4.62 10.79
N GLN A 89 5.07 -3.74 11.78
CA GLN A 89 6.11 -2.74 11.92
C GLN A 89 7.33 -3.19 12.75
N LEU A 90 7.29 -4.37 13.36
CA LEU A 90 8.35 -4.87 14.23
C LEU A 90 9.16 -5.97 13.57
N ARG A 91 10.46 -6.00 13.89
CA ARG A 91 11.38 -7.05 13.47
C ARG A 91 11.58 -8.06 14.58
N THR A 92 11.95 -9.29 14.20
CA THR A 92 12.39 -10.33 15.13
C THR A 92 13.53 -9.82 16.01
N GLY A 93 13.53 -10.23 17.28
CA GLY A 93 14.48 -9.75 18.28
C GLY A 93 14.18 -8.37 18.87
N SER A 94 13.07 -7.72 18.52
CA SER A 94 12.65 -6.50 19.24
C SER A 94 12.28 -6.82 20.69
N GLU A 95 12.49 -5.86 21.59
CA GLU A 95 12.24 -6.04 23.02
C GLU A 95 10.77 -6.40 23.30
N LEU A 96 9.84 -5.71 22.64
CA LEU A 96 8.40 -5.99 22.75
C LEU A 96 8.06 -7.43 22.32
N LEU A 97 8.54 -7.89 21.17
CA LEU A 97 8.25 -9.24 20.70
C LEU A 97 8.88 -10.31 21.60
N ILE A 98 10.13 -10.10 22.04
CA ILE A 98 10.78 -10.98 23.03
C ILE A 98 9.93 -11.08 24.29
N LYS A 99 9.42 -9.95 24.79
CA LYS A 99 8.58 -9.91 25.99
C LYS A 99 7.24 -10.60 25.78
N CYS A 100 6.58 -10.40 24.64
CA CYS A 100 5.37 -11.14 24.27
C CYS A 100 5.59 -12.66 24.35
N VAL A 101 6.68 -13.16 23.76
CA VAL A 101 6.98 -14.60 23.83
C VAL A 101 7.27 -15.07 25.26
N GLN A 102 8.02 -14.28 26.04
CA GLN A 102 8.30 -14.59 27.45
C GLN A 102 7.03 -14.66 28.32
N MET A 103 6.00 -13.88 28.02
CA MET A 103 4.72 -13.89 28.73
C MET A 103 3.69 -14.88 28.17
N GLY A 104 4.07 -15.72 27.20
CA GLY A 104 3.18 -16.73 26.63
C GLY A 104 2.19 -16.19 25.58
N ILE A 105 2.56 -15.13 24.87
CA ILE A 105 1.86 -14.64 23.68
C ILE A 105 2.65 -15.11 22.46
N TYR A 106 2.11 -16.08 21.73
CA TYR A 106 2.79 -16.72 20.59
C TYR A 106 2.18 -16.37 19.24
N ASP A 107 0.89 -16.00 19.24
CA ASP A 107 0.15 -15.55 18.06
C ASP A 107 0.61 -14.15 17.63
N ILE A 108 1.83 -14.07 17.10
CA ILE A 108 2.46 -12.84 16.64
C ILE A 108 2.55 -12.91 15.12
N ILE A 109 2.17 -11.84 14.44
CA ILE A 109 2.23 -11.71 12.97
C ILE A 109 3.10 -10.51 12.64
N THR A 110 4.21 -10.75 11.94
CA THR A 110 5.16 -9.70 11.49
C THR A 110 5.22 -9.59 9.96
N ALA A 111 4.41 -10.37 9.26
CA ALA A 111 4.23 -10.28 7.82
C ALA A 111 3.80 -8.87 7.42
N THR A 112 4.26 -8.40 6.26
CA THR A 112 3.89 -7.08 5.72
C THR A 112 3.03 -7.17 4.46
N ASP A 113 2.96 -8.35 3.85
CA ASP A 113 2.06 -8.65 2.74
C ASP A 113 0.69 -9.08 3.27
N PHE A 114 -0.44 -8.61 2.72
CA PHE A 114 -1.74 -8.99 3.33
C PHE A 114 -2.18 -10.41 3.02
N VAL A 115 -1.70 -11.04 1.95
CA VAL A 115 -2.00 -12.47 1.74
C VAL A 115 -1.34 -13.26 2.86
N GLU A 116 -0.05 -12.99 3.12
CA GLU A 116 0.67 -13.60 4.24
C GLU A 116 0.05 -13.23 5.61
N ILE A 117 -0.41 -11.99 5.81
CA ILE A 117 -1.14 -11.59 7.03
C ILE A 117 -2.46 -12.35 7.15
N LYS A 118 -3.25 -12.48 6.07
CA LYS A 118 -4.53 -13.20 6.07
C LYS A 118 -4.30 -14.67 6.44
N ASP A 119 -3.30 -15.30 5.84
CA ASP A 119 -2.95 -16.70 6.10
C ASP A 119 -2.46 -16.90 7.53
N GLU A 120 -1.49 -16.10 7.98
CA GLU A 120 -0.99 -16.19 9.36
C GLU A 120 -2.08 -15.87 10.39
N LEU A 121 -2.98 -14.91 10.11
CA LEU A 121 -4.08 -14.56 11.01
C LEU A 121 -5.12 -15.67 11.08
N THR A 122 -5.45 -16.30 9.94
CA THR A 122 -6.36 -17.46 9.88
C THR A 122 -5.83 -18.59 10.76
N GLY A 123 -4.54 -18.91 10.65
CA GLY A 123 -3.89 -19.90 11.50
C GLY A 123 -3.89 -19.50 12.99
N CYS A 124 -3.61 -18.24 13.32
CA CYS A 124 -3.68 -17.73 14.69
C CYS A 124 -5.09 -17.87 15.28
N VAL A 125 -6.13 -17.51 14.53
CA VAL A 125 -7.52 -17.51 15.00
C VAL A 125 -8.04 -18.93 15.21
N THR A 126 -7.72 -19.86 14.31
CA THR A 126 -8.28 -21.22 14.30
C THR A 126 -7.49 -22.20 15.18
N GLU A 127 -6.19 -22.36 14.93
CA GLU A 127 -5.33 -23.36 15.60
C GLU A 127 -4.53 -22.74 16.74
N GLY A 128 -3.98 -21.55 16.48
CA GLY A 128 -3.07 -20.85 17.35
C GLY A 128 -1.62 -21.32 17.28
N LYS A 129 -0.71 -20.37 17.41
CA LYS A 129 0.73 -20.62 17.42
C LYS A 129 1.17 -21.18 18.77
N GLN A 130 2.14 -22.09 18.72
CA GLN A 130 2.81 -22.63 19.89
C GLN A 130 4.15 -21.93 20.12
N TYR A 131 4.75 -22.17 21.29
CA TYR A 131 6.06 -21.63 21.63
C TYR A 131 7.12 -21.87 20.55
N ARG A 132 7.11 -23.05 19.91
CA ARG A 132 8.06 -23.42 18.85
C ARG A 132 7.97 -22.48 17.64
N ASP A 133 6.77 -22.02 17.30
CA ASP A 133 6.51 -21.15 16.15
C ASP A 133 6.95 -19.71 16.46
N ALA A 134 6.96 -19.34 17.74
CA ALA A 134 7.38 -18.04 18.23
C ALA A 134 8.89 -17.93 18.54
N LEU A 135 9.66 -19.04 18.48
CA LEU A 135 11.11 -19.04 18.75
C LEU A 135 11.87 -18.06 17.85
N ARG A 136 11.38 -17.84 16.62
CA ARG A 136 11.97 -16.91 15.64
C ARG A 136 12.06 -15.47 16.20
N TYR A 137 11.16 -15.08 17.08
CA TYR A 137 11.12 -13.72 17.65
C TYR A 137 12.13 -13.47 18.76
N LEU A 138 12.71 -14.53 19.34
CA LEU A 138 13.68 -14.42 20.43
C LEU A 138 15.09 -14.04 19.98
N LYS A 139 15.34 -14.06 18.67
CA LYS A 139 16.66 -13.77 18.09
C LYS A 139 16.53 -12.64 17.06
N PRO A 140 17.48 -11.69 17.03
CA PRO A 140 17.60 -10.78 15.91
C PRO A 140 17.86 -11.56 14.63
N GLN A 141 17.19 -11.20 13.54
CA GLN A 141 17.50 -11.73 12.22
C GLN A 141 18.71 -11.00 11.63
N ASP A 142 19.75 -11.76 11.26
CA ASP A 142 20.91 -11.27 10.52
C ASP A 142 20.52 -11.14 9.03
N ASP A 143 19.91 -10.01 8.66
CA ASP A 143 19.67 -9.70 7.25
C ASP A 143 20.57 -8.56 6.76
N LYS A 144 21.56 -8.94 5.94
CA LYS A 144 22.43 -8.03 5.19
C LYS A 144 21.76 -7.52 3.90
N THR A 145 20.44 -7.62 3.80
CA THR A 145 19.68 -7.36 2.58
C THR A 145 18.64 -6.26 2.83
N GLU A 146 19.04 -5.05 2.44
CA GLU A 146 18.24 -3.97 1.86
C GLU A 146 17.04 -3.33 2.61
N GLY A 147 16.96 -2.00 2.47
CA GLY A 147 15.74 -1.21 2.62
C GLY A 147 15.40 -0.75 4.05
N LYS A 148 15.78 0.48 4.40
CA LYS A 148 15.06 1.23 5.45
C LYS A 148 13.61 1.40 4.98
N GLN A 149 12.68 0.64 5.56
CA GLN A 149 11.25 0.90 5.42
C GLN A 149 10.93 2.27 6.00
N VAL A 150 10.42 3.15 5.15
CA VAL A 150 9.87 4.45 5.54
C VAL A 150 8.46 4.19 6.07
N ARG A 151 8.17 4.69 7.28
CA ARG A 151 6.83 4.75 7.86
C ARG A 151 5.87 5.38 6.83
N ILE A 152 4.82 4.67 6.45
CA ILE A 152 3.68 5.29 5.76
C ILE A 152 2.53 5.28 6.75
N LYS A 153 2.32 6.40 7.45
CA LYS A 153 1.08 6.64 8.20
C LYS A 153 -0.03 7.01 7.20
N GLN A 154 -1.23 6.46 7.40
CA GLN A 154 -2.43 6.85 6.66
C GLN A 154 -2.90 8.24 7.09
N LYS A 155 -3.19 9.12 6.12
CA LYS A 155 -3.98 10.34 6.34
C LYS A 155 -5.44 10.09 6.01
N GLN A 156 -6.34 10.70 6.78
CA GLN A 156 -7.80 10.52 6.78
C GLN A 156 -8.56 10.86 5.47
N ASN A 157 -7.90 11.01 4.31
CA ASN A 157 -8.54 11.31 3.02
C ASN A 157 -8.04 10.44 1.82
N ALA A 158 -7.23 9.40 2.04
CA ALA A 158 -6.79 8.48 0.97
C ALA A 158 -7.80 7.33 0.72
N ASN A 159 -9.09 7.65 0.74
CA ASN A 159 -10.14 6.71 0.36
C ASN A 159 -10.64 7.10 -1.02
N ARG A 160 -10.59 6.16 -1.97
CA ARG A 160 -11.14 6.26 -3.33
C ARG A 160 -10.39 7.18 -4.29
N VAL A 161 -9.06 7.21 -4.23
CA VAL A 161 -8.25 7.95 -5.22
C VAL A 161 -8.14 7.14 -6.51
N MET A 162 -8.57 7.70 -7.64
CA MET A 162 -8.40 7.10 -8.97
C MET A 162 -7.09 7.58 -9.62
N ILE A 163 -6.27 6.61 -10.00
CA ILE A 163 -5.02 6.81 -10.74
C ILE A 163 -5.21 6.19 -12.12
N GLY A 164 -5.42 7.03 -13.13
CA GLY A 164 -5.68 6.59 -14.50
C GLY A 164 -4.41 6.55 -15.32
N PHE A 165 -4.13 5.45 -16.00
CA PHE A 165 -3.02 5.32 -16.95
C PHE A 165 -3.55 5.18 -18.37
N ALA A 166 -3.12 6.05 -19.28
CA ALA A 166 -3.37 5.95 -20.70
C ALA A 166 -2.06 6.10 -21.48
N GLY A 167 -1.80 5.22 -22.45
CA GLY A 167 -0.61 5.30 -23.28
C GLY A 167 -0.82 6.27 -24.45
N SER A 168 0.17 7.09 -24.80
CA SER A 168 0.09 7.93 -26.00
C SER A 168 -0.15 7.12 -27.28
N ARG A 169 0.20 5.82 -27.25
CA ARG A 169 -0.12 4.79 -28.24
C ARG A 169 -0.15 3.41 -27.60
N ALA A 170 -0.67 2.43 -28.34
CA ALA A 170 -0.53 1.01 -27.99
C ALA A 170 0.95 0.60 -27.82
N ARG A 171 1.20 -0.30 -26.85
CA ARG A 171 2.51 -0.91 -26.53
C ARG A 171 3.60 0.04 -26.01
N VAL A 172 3.23 1.22 -25.51
CA VAL A 172 4.17 2.14 -24.85
C VAL A 172 4.46 1.76 -23.38
N GLY A 173 3.73 0.77 -22.84
CA GLY A 173 3.90 0.25 -21.48
C GLY A 173 2.86 0.75 -20.46
N THR A 174 1.63 1.06 -20.90
CA THR A 174 0.52 1.49 -20.03
C THR A 174 0.21 0.45 -18.94
N THR A 175 -0.19 -0.75 -19.35
CA THR A 175 -0.52 -1.87 -18.46
C THR A 175 0.60 -2.18 -17.49
N HIS A 176 1.84 -2.19 -17.98
CA HIS A 176 3.04 -2.42 -17.16
C HIS A 176 3.15 -1.40 -16.03
N ASN A 177 3.04 -0.11 -16.32
CA ASN A 177 3.17 0.95 -15.32
C ASN A 177 1.96 1.00 -14.37
N ALA A 178 0.76 0.64 -14.85
CA ALA A 178 -0.41 0.49 -14.00
C ALA A 178 -0.21 -0.64 -12.97
N ILE A 179 0.27 -1.82 -13.40
CA ILE A 179 0.58 -2.95 -12.52
C ILE A 179 1.70 -2.60 -11.52
N VAL A 180 2.80 -2.00 -11.97
CA VAL A 180 3.91 -1.57 -11.09
C VAL A 180 3.42 -0.59 -10.01
N THR A 181 2.57 0.37 -10.40
CA THR A 181 2.01 1.34 -9.46
C THR A 181 1.08 0.67 -8.46
N ALA A 182 0.22 -0.24 -8.91
CA ALA A 182 -0.66 -1.01 -8.04
C ALA A 182 0.12 -1.83 -7.02
N ASN A 183 1.18 -2.54 -7.45
CA ASN A 183 2.09 -3.29 -6.56
C ASN A 183 2.82 -2.39 -5.57
N THR A 184 3.28 -1.23 -6.01
CA THR A 184 3.97 -0.27 -5.12
C THR A 184 3.03 0.23 -4.03
N LEU A 185 1.79 0.59 -4.39
CA LEU A 185 0.76 1.02 -3.43
C LEU A 185 0.36 -0.13 -2.49
N ARG A 186 0.22 -1.33 -3.02
CA ARG A 186 -0.13 -2.52 -2.25
C ARG A 186 0.92 -2.82 -1.18
N ARG A 187 2.20 -2.86 -1.56
CA ARG A 187 3.33 -3.04 -0.63
C ARG A 187 3.53 -1.89 0.34
N SER A 188 2.96 -0.72 0.04
CA SER A 188 2.90 0.43 0.93
C SER A 188 1.78 0.30 1.98
N GLY A 189 1.03 -0.80 1.98
CA GLY A 189 0.01 -1.12 2.97
C GLY A 189 -1.41 -0.72 2.57
N TYR A 190 -1.63 -0.30 1.33
CA TYR A 190 -2.94 0.17 0.86
C TYR A 190 -3.77 -0.98 0.24
N MET A 191 -5.10 -0.85 0.33
CA MET A 191 -6.06 -1.67 -0.42
C MET A 191 -6.19 -1.11 -1.84
N VAL A 192 -5.92 -1.94 -2.84
CA VAL A 192 -5.82 -1.52 -4.24
C VAL A 192 -6.70 -2.39 -5.11
N ALA A 193 -7.52 -1.76 -5.94
CA ALA A 193 -8.15 -2.39 -7.09
C ALA A 193 -7.46 -1.92 -8.37
N LEU A 194 -7.15 -2.84 -9.28
CA LEU A 194 -6.61 -2.56 -10.60
C LEU A 194 -7.68 -2.90 -11.65
N LEU A 195 -8.16 -1.89 -12.35
CA LEU A 195 -9.27 -1.99 -13.31
C LEU A 195 -8.73 -1.89 -14.73
N GLU A 196 -9.19 -2.76 -15.62
CA GLU A 196 -8.88 -2.69 -17.04
C GLU A 196 -10.06 -2.10 -17.82
N MET A 197 -9.87 -0.90 -18.37
CA MET A 197 -10.80 -0.20 -19.26
C MET A 197 -10.19 -0.03 -20.67
N SER A 198 -9.34 -0.97 -21.07
CA SER A 198 -8.64 -0.97 -22.36
C SER A 198 -9.51 -1.54 -23.48
N SER A 199 -9.40 -0.98 -24.69
CA SER A 199 -9.99 -1.57 -25.91
C SER A 199 -9.28 -2.86 -26.36
N ALA A 200 -8.09 -3.13 -25.82
CA ALA A 200 -7.31 -4.35 -26.01
C ALA A 200 -7.01 -4.97 -24.64
N PRO A 201 -7.98 -5.66 -24.02
CA PRO A 201 -7.82 -6.23 -22.68
C PRO A 201 -6.86 -7.43 -22.67
N VAL A 202 -6.11 -7.56 -21.59
CA VAL A 202 -5.10 -8.60 -21.31
C VAL A 202 -5.19 -9.16 -19.88
N PHE A 203 -6.05 -8.62 -19.01
CA PHE A 203 -6.16 -9.13 -17.63
C PHE A 203 -6.71 -10.56 -17.56
N ALA A 204 -7.50 -10.97 -18.54
CA ALA A 204 -7.92 -12.37 -18.67
C ALA A 204 -6.71 -13.31 -18.87
N ASP A 205 -5.74 -12.93 -19.70
CA ASP A 205 -4.51 -13.70 -19.92
C ASP A 205 -3.68 -13.78 -18.62
N ILE A 206 -3.64 -12.69 -17.84
CA ILE A 206 -2.99 -12.67 -16.53
C ILE A 206 -3.68 -13.66 -15.59
N LYS A 207 -5.02 -13.64 -15.50
CA LYS A 207 -5.78 -14.58 -14.68
C LYS A 207 -5.47 -16.04 -15.03
N GLU A 208 -5.45 -16.38 -16.32
CA GLU A 208 -5.13 -17.73 -16.77
C GLU A 208 -3.71 -18.18 -16.39
N SER A 209 -2.77 -17.24 -16.27
CA SER A 209 -1.38 -17.54 -15.90
C SER A 209 -1.14 -17.75 -14.41
N TYR A 210 -2.02 -17.24 -13.54
CA TYR A 210 -1.86 -17.27 -12.07
C TYR A 210 -2.66 -18.38 -11.36
N ASP A 211 -3.47 -19.16 -12.08
CA ASP A 211 -4.27 -20.30 -11.56
C ASP A 211 -5.03 -19.99 -10.24
N GLU A 212 -5.44 -18.73 -10.04
CA GLU A 212 -6.20 -18.32 -8.87
C GLU A 212 -7.71 -18.50 -9.10
N GLU A 213 -8.34 -19.31 -8.26
CA GLU A 213 -9.79 -19.40 -8.16
C GLU A 213 -10.32 -18.10 -7.55
N SER A 214 -11.21 -17.41 -8.28
CA SER A 214 -11.89 -16.25 -7.72
C SER A 214 -13.21 -16.64 -7.07
N GLU A 215 -13.44 -16.17 -5.85
CA GLU A 215 -14.72 -16.29 -5.15
C GLU A 215 -15.81 -15.38 -5.77
N ASP A 216 -15.42 -14.33 -6.51
CA ASP A 216 -16.31 -13.35 -7.15
C ASP A 216 -16.08 -13.37 -8.68
N ALA A 217 -17.13 -13.66 -9.45
CA ALA A 217 -17.05 -13.76 -10.91
C ALA A 217 -16.53 -12.47 -11.60
N LEU A 218 -16.52 -11.34 -10.91
CA LEU A 218 -16.17 -10.02 -11.45
C LEU A 218 -14.68 -9.65 -11.39
N HIS A 219 -13.90 -10.29 -10.52
CA HIS A 219 -12.47 -9.97 -10.37
C HIS A 219 -11.65 -11.24 -10.10
N PHE A 220 -10.33 -11.10 -10.04
CA PHE A 220 -9.42 -12.10 -9.49
C PHE A 220 -8.33 -11.37 -8.70
N SER A 221 -7.69 -12.04 -7.75
CA SER A 221 -6.65 -11.41 -6.94
C SER A 221 -5.27 -11.90 -7.40
N VAL A 222 -4.26 -11.03 -7.31
CA VAL A 222 -2.84 -11.40 -7.45
C VAL A 222 -2.05 -10.53 -6.48
N ASN A 223 -1.22 -11.13 -5.64
CA ASN A 223 -0.42 -10.41 -4.62
C ASN A 223 -1.28 -9.47 -3.74
N GLY A 224 -2.52 -9.88 -3.46
CA GLY A 224 -3.50 -9.11 -2.67
C GLY A 224 -4.05 -7.86 -3.36
N ILE A 225 -3.89 -7.72 -4.68
CA ILE A 225 -4.54 -6.68 -5.49
C ILE A 225 -5.70 -7.32 -6.23
N ASP A 226 -6.86 -6.66 -6.25
CA ASP A 226 -8.02 -7.15 -6.99
C ASP A 226 -8.01 -6.60 -8.41
N TYR A 227 -7.86 -7.49 -9.39
CA TYR A 227 -7.86 -7.21 -10.82
C TYR A 227 -9.27 -7.37 -11.37
N TYR A 228 -9.81 -6.29 -11.94
CA TYR A 228 -11.11 -6.26 -12.60
C TYR A 228 -10.91 -6.21 -14.12
N PRO A 229 -11.13 -7.32 -14.86
CA PRO A 229 -11.02 -7.34 -16.32
C PRO A 229 -12.16 -6.58 -16.99
N SER A 230 -11.88 -5.90 -18.10
CA SER A 230 -12.89 -5.39 -19.05
C SER A 230 -14.03 -4.53 -18.44
N VAL A 231 -13.68 -3.67 -17.49
CA VAL A 231 -14.61 -2.80 -16.75
C VAL A 231 -15.21 -1.72 -17.65
N GLN A 232 -16.52 -1.50 -17.53
CA GLN A 232 -17.20 -0.38 -18.17
C GLN A 232 -17.31 0.83 -17.23
N ALA A 233 -17.43 2.02 -17.81
CA ALA A 233 -17.53 3.28 -17.05
C ALA A 233 -18.63 3.28 -15.97
N ALA A 234 -19.75 2.60 -16.22
CA ALA A 234 -20.86 2.49 -15.30
C ALA A 234 -20.52 1.68 -14.03
N GLU A 235 -19.55 0.77 -14.11
CA GLU A 235 -19.16 -0.15 -13.04
C GLU A 235 -18.10 0.45 -12.10
N VAL A 236 -17.38 1.48 -12.56
CA VAL A 236 -16.32 2.15 -11.78
C VAL A 236 -16.86 2.66 -10.44
N ASN A 237 -18.05 3.27 -10.42
CA ASN A 237 -18.66 3.78 -9.18
C ASN A 237 -19.02 2.66 -8.19
N SER A 238 -19.50 1.52 -8.67
CA SER A 238 -19.80 0.37 -7.81
C SER A 238 -18.54 -0.26 -7.23
N ILE A 239 -17.46 -0.32 -8.00
CA ILE A 239 -16.16 -0.82 -7.52
C ILE A 239 -15.57 0.17 -6.51
N MET A 240 -15.66 1.47 -6.78
CA MET A 240 -15.20 2.53 -5.88
C MET A 240 -15.97 2.57 -4.54
N ALA A 241 -17.22 2.09 -4.52
CA ALA A 241 -17.99 1.98 -3.28
C ALA A 241 -17.44 0.91 -2.33
N LYS A 242 -16.66 -0.07 -2.83
CA LYS A 242 -15.95 -1.08 -2.03
C LYS A 242 -14.81 -0.44 -1.21
N ALA A 243 -14.21 -1.21 -0.30
CA ALA A 243 -13.23 -0.74 0.68
C ALA A 243 -11.79 -0.60 0.10
N TYR A 244 -11.63 0.09 -1.03
CA TYR A 244 -10.32 0.36 -1.62
C TYR A 244 -9.81 1.77 -1.26
N ASN A 245 -8.52 1.88 -0.99
CA ASN A 245 -7.84 3.17 -0.86
C ASN A 245 -7.59 3.79 -2.25
N PHE A 246 -7.10 2.97 -3.19
CA PHE A 246 -6.74 3.37 -4.54
C PHE A 246 -7.41 2.49 -5.60
N LEU A 247 -7.91 3.13 -6.66
CA LEU A 247 -8.30 2.48 -7.90
C LEU A 247 -7.26 2.86 -8.95
N VAL A 248 -6.43 1.90 -9.35
CA VAL A 248 -5.55 2.07 -10.49
C VAL A 248 -6.32 1.62 -11.73
N ILE A 249 -6.37 2.42 -12.78
CA ILE A 249 -7.18 2.15 -13.97
C ILE A 249 -6.28 2.16 -15.20
N ASP A 250 -6.20 1.03 -15.90
CA ASP A 250 -5.55 0.93 -17.21
C ASP A 250 -6.56 1.22 -18.32
N PHE A 251 -6.45 2.40 -18.92
CA PHE A 251 -7.28 2.83 -20.05
C PHE A 251 -6.73 2.38 -21.41
N GLY A 252 -5.59 1.68 -21.45
CA GLY A 252 -4.97 1.22 -22.68
C GLY A 252 -4.33 2.35 -23.49
N SER A 253 -4.82 2.55 -24.72
CA SER A 253 -4.32 3.56 -25.66
C SER A 253 -5.18 4.82 -25.63
N PHE A 254 -4.54 5.99 -25.63
CA PHE A 254 -5.20 7.30 -25.63
C PHE A 254 -6.16 7.48 -26.82
N ASP A 255 -5.89 6.82 -27.94
CA ASP A 255 -6.73 6.93 -29.13
C ASP A 255 -8.16 6.42 -28.92
N ASP A 256 -8.32 5.37 -28.11
CA ASP A 256 -9.55 4.58 -27.97
C ASP A 256 -10.09 4.57 -26.52
N MET A 257 -9.54 5.39 -25.64
CA MET A 257 -9.91 5.41 -24.22
C MET A 257 -11.23 6.15 -23.94
N ASP A 258 -11.86 5.83 -22.81
CA ASP A 258 -12.91 6.67 -22.21
C ASP A 258 -12.27 7.93 -21.58
N ASP A 259 -12.28 9.03 -22.34
CA ASP A 259 -11.72 10.31 -21.93
C ASP A 259 -12.50 10.98 -20.79
N ILE A 260 -13.81 10.75 -20.69
CA ILE A 260 -14.65 11.29 -19.63
C ILE A 260 -14.23 10.69 -18.29
N THR A 261 -14.07 9.37 -18.22
CA THR A 261 -13.68 8.68 -17.00
C THR A 261 -12.23 8.99 -16.65
N PHE A 262 -11.32 9.02 -17.63
CA PHE A 262 -9.92 9.41 -17.41
C PHE A 262 -9.77 10.82 -16.82
N ASN A 263 -10.53 11.80 -17.32
CA ASN A 263 -10.47 13.18 -16.84
C ASN A 263 -11.03 13.38 -15.41
N LYS A 264 -11.80 12.40 -14.91
CA LYS A 264 -12.28 12.36 -13.51
C LYS A 264 -11.23 11.81 -12.55
N CYS A 265 -10.20 11.13 -13.04
CA CYS A 265 -9.14 10.63 -12.17
C CYS A 265 -8.45 11.79 -11.44
N GLU A 266 -8.16 11.56 -10.17
CA GLU A 266 -7.35 12.44 -9.33
C GLU A 266 -5.91 12.53 -9.87
N VAL A 267 -5.37 11.40 -10.34
CA VAL A 267 -4.03 11.30 -10.93
C VAL A 267 -4.13 10.75 -12.35
N PRO A 268 -4.40 11.59 -13.37
CA PRO A 268 -4.37 11.18 -14.77
C PRO A 268 -2.92 11.12 -15.25
N VAL A 269 -2.49 9.97 -15.78
CA VAL A 269 -1.13 9.68 -16.24
C VAL A 269 -1.14 9.31 -17.72
N ILE A 270 -0.42 10.07 -18.54
CA ILE A 270 -0.13 9.74 -19.93
C ILE A 270 1.24 9.06 -20.00
N VAL A 271 1.25 7.77 -20.30
CA VAL A 271 2.50 7.01 -20.54
C VAL A 271 2.97 7.30 -21.96
N ALA A 272 4.17 7.86 -22.11
CA ALA A 272 4.69 8.33 -23.39
C ALA A 272 6.05 7.74 -23.72
N GLY A 273 6.34 7.64 -25.00
CA GLY A 273 7.63 7.26 -25.52
C GLY A 273 8.49 8.47 -25.89
N SER A 274 9.81 8.37 -25.74
CA SER A 274 10.75 9.44 -26.12
C SER A 274 11.45 9.21 -27.46
N LYS A 275 11.21 8.08 -28.13
CA LYS A 275 11.93 7.70 -29.35
C LYS A 275 11.26 8.35 -30.55
N PRO A 276 12.00 8.63 -31.65
CA PRO A 276 11.46 9.37 -32.80
C PRO A 276 10.13 8.83 -33.35
N TRP A 277 9.96 7.51 -33.40
CA TRP A 277 8.73 6.86 -33.89
C TRP A 277 7.55 6.89 -32.91
N GLU A 278 7.74 7.37 -31.68
CA GLU A 278 6.69 7.52 -30.66
C GLU A 278 6.23 8.98 -30.51
N LEU A 279 6.98 9.93 -31.07
CA LEU A 279 6.71 11.37 -30.91
C LEU A 279 5.42 11.82 -31.58
N ASP A 280 5.08 11.27 -32.75
CA ASP A 280 3.84 11.63 -33.45
C ASP A 280 2.60 11.30 -32.62
N ALA A 281 2.64 10.17 -31.90
CA ALA A 281 1.57 9.75 -31.00
C ALA A 281 1.44 10.69 -29.80
N LEU A 282 2.58 11.11 -29.22
CA LEU A 282 2.57 12.11 -28.16
C LEU A 282 2.05 13.48 -28.65
N ASN A 283 2.47 13.92 -29.83
CA ASN A 283 2.00 15.16 -30.45
C ASN A 283 0.49 15.12 -30.74
N ALA A 284 -0.04 13.94 -31.09
CA ALA A 284 -1.48 13.75 -31.28
C ALA A 284 -2.25 14.03 -29.98
N VAL A 285 -1.74 13.60 -28.81
CA VAL A 285 -2.32 13.93 -27.50
C VAL A 285 -2.39 15.45 -27.32
N PHE A 286 -1.30 16.18 -27.56
CA PHE A 286 -1.28 17.64 -27.42
C PHE A 286 -2.25 18.36 -28.36
N SER A 287 -2.46 17.82 -29.57
CA SER A 287 -3.38 18.41 -30.54
C SER A 287 -4.87 18.17 -30.21
N ARG A 288 -5.18 17.06 -29.53
CA ARG A 288 -6.55 16.60 -29.25
C ARG A 288 -7.07 17.08 -27.90
N VAL A 289 -6.19 17.41 -26.97
CA VAL A 289 -6.55 17.78 -25.60
C VAL A 289 -6.42 19.28 -25.40
N VAL A 290 -7.44 19.88 -24.80
CA VAL A 290 -7.40 21.31 -24.44
C VAL A 290 -6.31 21.57 -23.39
N HIS A 291 -5.68 22.74 -23.47
CA HIS A 291 -4.53 23.09 -22.63
C HIS A 291 -4.79 22.92 -21.12
N GLU A 292 -6.00 23.27 -20.65
CA GLU A 292 -6.38 23.11 -19.24
C GLU A 292 -6.25 21.66 -18.75
N ASN A 293 -6.70 20.68 -19.53
CA ASN A 293 -6.55 19.26 -19.19
C ASN A 293 -5.08 18.82 -19.29
N LEU A 294 -4.34 19.28 -20.30
CA LEU A 294 -2.91 18.97 -20.43
C LEU A 294 -2.11 19.36 -19.19
N THR A 295 -2.40 20.53 -18.60
CA THR A 295 -1.71 20.99 -17.39
C THR A 295 -1.99 20.15 -16.14
N ARG A 296 -3.10 19.39 -16.13
CA ARG A 296 -3.46 18.45 -15.05
C ARG A 296 -2.82 17.08 -15.23
N TYR A 297 -2.53 16.68 -16.47
CA TYR A 297 -1.98 15.36 -16.76
C TYR A 297 -0.53 15.21 -16.29
N ASN A 298 -0.19 14.00 -15.86
CA ASN A 298 1.17 13.58 -15.54
C ASN A 298 1.75 12.83 -16.74
N PHE A 299 2.82 13.33 -17.35
CA PHE A 299 3.47 12.68 -18.49
C PHE A 299 4.59 11.77 -17.99
N LEU A 300 4.38 10.47 -18.06
CA LEU A 300 5.32 9.45 -17.66
C LEU A 300 6.06 8.89 -18.88
N PHE A 301 7.29 9.35 -19.09
CA PHE A 301 8.11 8.88 -20.21
C PHE A 301 8.75 7.53 -19.89
N ASN A 302 8.42 6.52 -20.69
CA ASN A 302 8.88 5.15 -20.52
C ASN A 302 10.12 4.82 -21.37
N PHE A 303 11.02 4.02 -20.81
CA PHE A 303 12.29 3.60 -21.43
C PHE A 303 13.10 4.77 -22.01
N THR A 304 13.22 5.86 -21.26
CA THR A 304 13.98 7.05 -21.65
C THR A 304 15.37 7.04 -21.02
N ASP A 305 16.40 7.07 -21.87
CA ASP A 305 17.79 7.24 -21.46
C ASP A 305 17.97 8.58 -20.72
N GLU A 306 18.72 8.54 -19.61
CA GLU A 306 18.92 9.68 -18.73
C GLU A 306 19.42 10.93 -19.45
N LYS A 307 20.25 10.77 -20.48
CA LYS A 307 20.83 11.89 -21.22
C LYS A 307 19.79 12.75 -21.97
N TYR A 308 18.59 12.21 -22.24
CA TYR A 308 17.52 12.94 -22.93
C TYR A 308 16.51 13.57 -21.97
N ARG A 309 16.58 13.28 -20.67
CA ARG A 309 15.54 13.68 -19.71
C ARG A 309 15.42 15.19 -19.56
N ASP A 310 16.55 15.89 -19.54
CA ASP A 310 16.57 17.35 -19.42
C ASP A 310 16.03 18.03 -20.68
N ASP A 311 16.42 17.54 -21.87
CA ASP A 311 15.91 18.05 -23.14
C ASP A 311 14.39 17.85 -23.26
N ILE A 312 13.88 16.69 -22.85
CA ILE A 312 12.44 16.40 -22.83
C ILE A 312 11.72 17.34 -21.86
N LYS A 313 12.23 17.51 -20.63
CA LYS A 313 11.65 18.44 -19.66
C LYS A 313 11.63 19.87 -20.20
N ASN A 314 12.70 20.32 -20.85
CA ASN A 314 12.78 21.63 -21.47
C ASN A 314 11.78 21.79 -22.62
N GLY A 315 11.60 20.75 -23.44
CA GLY A 315 10.63 20.74 -24.55
C GLY A 315 9.17 20.74 -24.09
N MET A 316 8.89 20.24 -22.89
CA MET A 316 7.55 20.20 -22.29
C MET A 316 7.13 21.52 -21.62
N ALA A 317 8.09 22.42 -21.36
CA ALA A 317 8.02 23.80 -20.84
C ALA A 317 6.81 24.25 -20.00
N GLU A 318 5.60 24.29 -20.59
CA GLU A 318 4.37 24.71 -19.90
C GLU A 318 3.77 23.60 -19.02
N LEU A 319 4.11 22.34 -19.33
CA LEU A 319 3.66 21.14 -18.62
C LEU A 319 4.68 20.77 -17.54
N LYS A 320 4.30 20.98 -16.27
CA LYS A 320 5.21 20.80 -15.12
C LYS A 320 5.33 19.35 -14.66
N ASN A 321 4.35 18.52 -14.99
CA ASN A 321 4.22 17.16 -14.48
C ASN A 321 4.88 16.17 -15.45
N VAL A 322 6.22 16.19 -15.51
CA VAL A 322 7.01 15.34 -16.41
C VAL A 322 7.89 14.39 -15.59
N PHE A 323 7.62 13.10 -15.72
CA PHE A 323 8.25 12.02 -14.97
C PHE A 323 8.88 11.00 -15.92
N PHE A 324 9.76 10.16 -15.38
CA PHE A 324 10.45 9.13 -16.15
C PHE A 324 10.31 7.80 -15.42
N ALA A 325 9.77 6.79 -16.11
CA ALA A 325 9.61 5.47 -15.53
C ALA A 325 10.99 4.80 -15.34
N PRO A 326 11.24 4.18 -14.18
CA PRO A 326 12.39 3.31 -13.99
C PRO A 326 12.23 2.04 -14.83
N VAL A 327 13.35 1.44 -15.22
CA VAL A 327 13.34 0.19 -15.98
C VAL A 327 13.01 -0.96 -15.03
N THR A 328 11.81 -1.50 -15.17
CA THR A 328 11.31 -2.63 -14.39
C THR A 328 11.07 -3.82 -15.31
N MET A 329 11.67 -4.96 -14.99
CA MET A 329 11.59 -6.17 -15.82
C MET A 329 10.32 -6.96 -15.54
N ASP A 330 10.01 -7.18 -14.26
CA ASP A 330 8.81 -7.87 -13.82
C ASP A 330 7.86 -6.86 -13.16
N PRO A 331 6.70 -6.53 -13.77
CA PRO A 331 5.77 -5.58 -13.21
C PRO A 331 5.03 -6.11 -11.97
N PHE A 332 4.92 -7.44 -11.81
CA PHE A 332 4.13 -8.06 -10.75
C PHE A 332 4.82 -8.04 -9.39
N THR A 333 6.14 -7.83 -9.37
CA THR A 333 6.95 -7.78 -8.14
C THR A 333 7.70 -6.47 -7.96
N ALA A 334 7.75 -5.60 -8.99
CA ALA A 334 8.47 -4.34 -8.95
C ALA A 334 7.82 -3.30 -8.01
N VAL A 335 8.68 -2.46 -7.44
CA VAL A 335 8.32 -1.52 -6.36
C VAL A 335 9.07 -0.23 -6.56
N GLU A 336 8.33 0.80 -6.96
CA GLU A 336 8.91 2.06 -7.40
C GLU A 336 8.42 3.21 -6.53
N ASN A 337 8.77 3.14 -5.23
CA ASN A 337 8.35 4.11 -4.22
C ASN A 337 8.64 5.56 -4.63
N GLY A 338 9.79 5.81 -5.29
CA GLY A 338 10.16 7.15 -5.74
C GLY A 338 9.25 7.69 -6.85
N LEU A 339 8.87 6.86 -7.83
CA LEU A 339 7.94 7.25 -8.89
C LEU A 339 6.53 7.40 -8.31
N CYS A 340 6.12 6.47 -7.46
CA CYS A 340 4.82 6.51 -6.81
C CYS A 340 4.69 7.79 -5.96
N GLU A 341 5.70 8.16 -5.16
CA GLU A 341 5.74 9.41 -4.40
C GLU A 341 5.71 10.65 -5.31
N GLN A 342 6.33 10.60 -6.49
CA GLN A 342 6.26 11.69 -7.45
C GLN A 342 4.84 11.89 -8.03
N LEU A 343 4.15 10.80 -8.38
CA LEU A 343 2.82 10.85 -8.98
C LEU A 343 1.70 11.06 -7.96
N CYS A 344 1.82 10.42 -6.79
CA CYS A 344 0.76 10.30 -5.80
C CYS A 344 1.12 10.97 -4.46
N GLY A 345 2.24 11.70 -4.38
CA GLY A 345 2.78 12.28 -3.15
C GLY A 345 1.91 13.30 -2.44
N ASP A 346 0.91 13.86 -3.12
CA ASP A 346 -0.09 14.72 -2.49
C ASP A 346 -1.20 13.92 -1.79
N TYR A 347 -1.32 12.62 -2.10
CA TYR A 347 -2.21 11.66 -1.46
C TYR A 347 -1.49 10.82 -0.39
N PHE A 348 -0.18 10.96 -0.25
CA PHE A 348 0.64 10.36 0.82
C PHE A 348 0.85 11.33 1.99
N ASP A 349 1.01 10.81 3.20
CA ASP A 349 1.22 11.65 4.38
C ASP A 349 2.69 12.09 4.51
N ARG A 350 2.96 13.39 4.38
CA ARG A 350 4.32 13.98 4.44
C ARG A 350 4.84 14.21 5.86
N SER A 351 4.37 13.49 6.87
CA SER A 351 4.90 13.65 8.23
C SER A 351 6.21 12.88 8.40
N GLU A 352 7.31 13.65 8.40
CA GLU A 352 8.68 13.29 8.76
C GLU A 352 9.51 12.53 7.71
N GLN A 353 9.84 13.20 6.60
CA GLN A 353 11.21 13.05 6.11
C GLN A 353 12.14 13.76 7.14
N PRO A 354 13.18 13.11 7.68
CA PRO A 354 14.19 13.86 8.43
C PRO A 354 14.74 14.90 7.46
N ASP A 355 14.60 16.18 7.83
CA ASP A 355 15.17 17.31 7.10
C ASP A 355 16.54 16.88 6.58
N LYS A 356 16.69 16.78 5.25
CA LYS A 356 18.02 16.76 4.64
C LYS A 356 18.67 18.03 5.15
N LYS A 357 19.52 17.91 6.17
CA LYS A 357 20.32 19.02 6.71
C LYS A 357 20.84 19.76 5.49
N LYS A 358 20.29 20.97 5.26
CA LYS A 358 20.89 21.92 4.33
C LYS A 358 22.34 21.99 4.76
N ARG A 359 23.24 21.41 3.95
CA ARG A 359 24.68 21.60 4.13
C ARG A 359 24.89 23.09 3.89
N GLY A 360 24.81 23.86 4.97
CA GLY A 360 25.07 25.27 4.99
C GLY A 360 26.46 25.49 4.42
N LEU A 361 26.54 26.31 3.38
CA LEU A 361 27.74 26.89 2.80
C LEU A 361 28.39 27.86 3.80
N PHE A 362 28.82 27.37 4.96
CA PHE A 362 29.65 28.11 5.90
C PHE A 362 30.87 27.27 6.27
N GLY A 363 31.92 27.44 5.48
CA GLY A 363 33.14 26.68 5.66
C GLY A 363 34.36 27.18 4.89
N VAL A 364 34.47 28.48 4.55
CA VAL A 364 35.76 29.05 4.12
C VAL A 364 35.89 30.51 4.53
N TRP A 365 36.36 30.76 5.75
CA TRP A 365 37.31 31.86 6.04
C TRP A 365 37.91 31.70 7.44
N LYS A 366 39.05 31.01 7.52
CA LYS A 366 40.07 31.31 8.52
C LYS A 366 41.22 31.99 7.79
N LYS A 367 41.20 33.33 7.76
CA LYS A 367 42.40 34.10 7.45
C LYS A 367 43.36 33.94 8.63
N LYS A 368 44.54 33.40 8.33
CA LYS A 368 45.72 33.39 9.20
C LYS A 368 46.05 34.82 9.60
N ASN A 369 46.22 35.06 10.89
CA ASN A 369 47.06 36.15 11.37
C ASN A 369 48.51 35.86 10.99
N ARG A 370 49.07 36.69 10.13
CA ARG A 370 50.42 37.24 10.26
C ARG A 370 50.52 38.52 9.46
#